data_AF-A0A3B0KRQ7-F1
#
_entry.id   AF-A0A3B0KRQ7-F1
#
_cell.length_a   1.000
_cell.length_b   1.000
_cell.length_c   1.000
_cell.angle_alpha   90.00
_cell.angle_beta   90.00
_cell.angle_gamma   90.00
#
_symmetry.space_group_name_H-M   'P 1'
#
loop_
_entity.id
_entity.type
_entity.pdbx_description
1 polymer ?
#
loop_
_entity_poly.entity_id
_entity_poly.type
_entity_poly.pdbx_seq_one_letter_code
_entity_poly.pdbx_strand_id
1 'polypeptide(L)'
;MSKAVAETTNAASVGTIPQKMPNTKKTQLQANVPRGQPKSNRPWKIPKQKFSTIKKTANRLSFEKNTALRDELRYIKDKSKEIKTQRKEAAVQRHQRRVENAERRLANERRSEIVQVIKNPSKIKRMKKKQMRMIEKRDISQVKVV
;
A
#
# COMPACT_ATOMS: atom_id res chain seq x y z
N MET A 1 8.14 45.66 52.83
CA MET A 1 9.17 45.71 53.89
C MET A 1 10.10 44.53 53.66
N SER A 2 11.19 44.72 52.90
CA SER A 2 12.58 44.78 53.41
C SER A 2 13.30 43.58 52.79
N LYS A 3 14.44 43.62 52.08
CA LYS A 3 15.49 44.59 51.81
C LYS A 3 16.21 44.12 50.54
N ALA A 4 16.71 45.06 49.74
CA ALA A 4 17.77 44.84 48.76
C ALA A 4 19.13 44.59 49.45
N VAL A 5 20.21 44.43 48.66
CA VAL A 5 21.67 44.29 48.99
C VAL A 5 22.16 42.87 48.61
N ALA A 6 23.18 42.63 47.79
CA ALA A 6 24.17 43.46 47.13
C ALA A 6 24.66 42.82 45.82
N GLU A 7 24.99 43.67 44.87
CA GLU A 7 25.90 43.39 43.77
C GLU A 7 27.32 43.17 44.33
N THR A 8 28.05 42.21 43.78
CA THR A 8 29.51 42.20 43.87
C THR A 8 30.07 42.01 42.47
N THR A 9 30.56 43.13 41.96
CA THR A 9 31.44 43.28 40.82
C THR A 9 32.72 42.48 41.03
N ASN A 10 33.08 41.62 40.07
CA ASN A 10 34.48 41.23 39.87
C ASN A 10 34.88 41.57 38.44
N ALA A 11 35.63 42.67 38.35
CA ALA A 11 36.34 43.10 37.19
C ALA A 11 37.70 42.38 37.09
N ALA A 12 38.21 42.32 35.86
CA ALA A 12 39.59 42.05 35.46
C ALA A 12 40.02 40.58 35.30
N SER A 13 40.03 40.11 34.05
CA SER A 13 41.30 39.79 33.39
C SER A 13 41.14 39.86 31.87
N VAL A 14 41.50 41.01 31.30
CA VAL A 14 41.64 41.22 29.85
C VAL A 14 42.94 40.54 29.42
N GLY A 15 42.85 39.30 28.92
CA GLY A 15 43.93 38.62 28.22
C GLY A 15 43.84 38.91 26.73
N THR A 16 44.58 39.90 26.25
CA THR A 16 44.72 40.19 24.81
C THR A 16 45.62 39.14 24.16
N ILE A 17 45.01 38.15 23.50
CA ILE A 17 45.70 37.23 22.59
C ILE A 17 45.72 37.89 21.20
N PRO A 18 46.88 38.04 20.53
CA PRO A 18 46.94 38.62 19.19
C PRO A 18 46.26 37.68 18.18
N GLN A 19 45.07 38.08 17.73
CA GLN A 19 44.32 37.41 16.66
C GLN A 19 45.00 37.66 15.31
N LYS A 20 45.69 36.65 14.78
CA LYS A 20 46.16 36.63 13.40
C LYS A 20 44.94 36.59 12.48
N MET A 21 44.65 37.70 11.79
CA MET A 21 43.51 37.79 10.87
C MET A 21 43.64 36.76 9.73
N PRO A 22 42.64 35.89 9.50
CA PRO A 22 42.60 35.11 8.27
C PRO A 22 42.23 36.02 7.11
N ASN A 23 43.08 36.07 6.09
CA ASN A 23 42.85 36.79 4.84
C ASN A 23 41.53 36.28 4.19
N THR A 24 40.45 37.02 4.44
CA THR A 24 39.12 36.65 3.98
C THR A 24 39.00 37.13 2.53
N LYS A 25 39.35 36.26 1.58
CA LYS A 25 38.97 36.45 0.18
C LYS A 25 37.44 36.52 0.14
N LYS A 26 36.91 37.71 -0.17
CA LYS A 26 35.48 37.97 -0.38
C LYS A 26 34.96 37.03 -1.46
N THR A 27 34.40 35.89 -1.06
CA THR A 27 33.65 35.03 -1.97
C THR A 27 32.29 35.72 -2.12
N GLN A 28 32.06 36.35 -3.27
CA GLN A 28 30.74 36.87 -3.61
C GLN A 28 29.72 35.74 -3.44
N LEU A 29 28.83 35.87 -2.46
CA LEU A 29 27.66 35.02 -2.29
C LEU A 29 26.77 35.26 -3.50
N GLN A 30 26.97 34.50 -4.57
CA GLN A 30 26.09 34.55 -5.73
C GLN A 30 24.69 34.21 -5.26
N ALA A 31 23.77 35.17 -5.35
CA ALA A 31 22.38 34.98 -5.04
C ALA A 31 21.85 33.75 -5.79
N ASN A 32 21.39 32.75 -5.04
CA ASN A 32 20.89 31.49 -5.59
C ASN A 32 19.50 31.72 -6.18
N VAL A 33 19.45 32.39 -7.35
CA VAL A 33 18.19 32.63 -8.05
C VAL A 33 17.61 31.28 -8.48
N PRO A 34 16.42 30.89 -8.00
CA PRO A 34 15.81 29.61 -8.35
C PRO A 34 15.53 29.57 -9.86
N ARG A 35 16.07 28.57 -10.54
CA ARG A 35 15.81 28.32 -11.96
C ARG A 35 14.48 27.59 -12.12
N GLY A 36 13.70 27.97 -13.14
CA GLY A 36 12.48 27.26 -13.51
C GLY A 36 12.74 25.87 -14.09
N GLN A 37 11.68 25.06 -14.18
CA GLN A 37 11.74 23.72 -14.78
C GLN A 37 11.96 23.81 -16.30
N PRO A 38 12.90 23.04 -16.88
CA PRO A 38 13.13 23.05 -18.32
C PRO A 38 11.97 22.36 -19.06
N LYS A 39 11.41 23.02 -20.09
CA LYS A 39 10.24 22.58 -20.87
C LYS A 39 10.25 21.12 -21.38
N SER A 40 11.42 20.50 -21.51
CA SER A 40 11.58 19.19 -22.16
C SER A 40 12.11 18.09 -21.24
N ASN A 41 12.33 18.35 -19.94
CA ASN A 41 12.90 17.39 -18.98
C ASN A 41 14.15 16.62 -19.48
N ARG A 42 14.86 17.17 -20.47
CA ARG A 42 16.05 16.54 -21.06
C ARG A 42 17.21 16.64 -20.06
N PRO A 43 17.91 15.53 -19.76
CA PRO A 43 18.87 15.48 -18.66
C PRO A 43 20.06 16.44 -18.82
N TRP A 44 20.43 16.82 -20.05
CA TRP A 44 21.50 17.80 -20.32
C TRP A 44 21.09 19.26 -20.15
N LYS A 45 19.78 19.55 -20.01
CA LYS A 45 19.27 20.90 -19.71
C LYS A 45 19.19 21.17 -18.20
N ILE A 46 19.37 20.14 -17.37
CA ILE A 46 19.44 20.27 -15.91
C ILE A 46 20.87 20.71 -15.55
N PRO A 47 21.05 21.73 -14.68
CA PRO A 47 22.38 22.13 -14.25
C PRO A 47 23.07 20.98 -13.52
N LYS A 48 24.24 20.57 -14.02
CA LYS A 48 25.06 19.55 -13.37
C LYS A 48 25.62 20.13 -12.07
N GLN A 49 25.44 19.43 -10.95
CA GLN A 49 26.12 19.77 -9.70
C GLN A 49 27.62 19.52 -9.83
N LYS A 50 28.44 20.39 -9.24
CA LYS A 50 29.89 20.19 -9.19
C LYS A 50 30.18 18.95 -8.33
N PHE A 51 31.12 18.11 -8.77
CA PHE A 51 31.51 16.91 -8.02
C PHE A 51 32.02 17.21 -6.60
N SER A 52 32.54 18.41 -6.34
CA SER A 52 32.94 18.86 -5.01
C SER A 52 31.76 19.10 -4.05
N THR A 53 30.56 19.35 -4.58
CA THR A 53 29.33 19.50 -3.79
C THR A 53 28.76 18.15 -3.37
N ILE A 54 29.07 17.09 -4.12
CA ILE A 54 28.57 15.74 -3.85
C ILE A 54 29.38 15.15 -2.69
N LYS A 55 28.73 14.91 -1.55
CA LYS A 55 29.32 14.17 -0.43
C LYS A 55 29.53 12.72 -0.86
N LYS A 56 30.79 12.34 -1.10
CA LYS A 56 31.16 10.99 -1.60
C LYS A 56 30.91 9.89 -0.57
N THR A 57 30.97 10.22 0.71
CA THR A 57 30.81 9.26 1.81
C THR A 57 29.81 9.80 2.83
N ALA A 58 28.87 8.94 3.23
CA ALA A 58 28.00 9.19 4.37
C ALA A 58 28.64 8.57 5.62
N ASN A 59 28.59 9.27 6.74
CA ASN A 59 29.07 8.73 8.01
C ASN A 59 28.21 7.54 8.42
N ARG A 60 28.83 6.51 9.01
CA ARG A 60 28.10 5.35 9.54
C ARG A 60 27.11 5.84 10.61
N LEU A 61 25.88 5.34 10.56
CA LEU A 61 24.88 5.61 11.59
C LEU A 61 25.33 5.01 12.92
N SER A 62 24.99 5.66 14.04
CA SER A 62 25.17 5.09 15.37
C SER A 62 24.32 3.84 15.55
N PHE A 63 24.68 3.00 16.52
CA PHE A 63 23.96 1.76 16.81
C PHE A 63 22.48 2.02 17.14
N GLU A 64 22.19 3.04 17.95
CA GLU A 64 20.84 3.47 18.30
C GLU A 64 19.99 3.85 17.07
N LYS A 65 20.59 4.58 16.11
CA LYS A 65 19.89 4.93 14.87
C LYS A 65 19.62 3.71 13.99
N ASN A 66 20.52 2.74 13.98
CA ASN A 66 20.33 1.50 13.23
C ASN A 66 19.26 0.60 13.87
N THR A 67 19.19 0.55 15.19
CA THR A 67 18.15 -0.23 15.91
C THR A 67 16.78 0.40 15.70
N ALA A 68 16.65 1.71 15.89
CA ALA A 68 15.40 2.44 15.60
C ALA A 68 14.92 2.22 14.16
N LEU A 69 15.82 2.32 13.16
CA LEU A 69 15.47 2.08 11.76
C LEU A 69 15.00 0.63 11.51
N ARG A 70 15.61 -0.36 12.17
CA ARG A 70 15.18 -1.76 12.05
C ARG A 70 13.80 -1.96 12.66
N ASP A 71 13.52 -1.33 13.78
CA ASP A 71 12.23 -1.43 14.47
C ASP A 71 11.12 -0.77 13.66
N GLU A 72 11.38 0.41 13.08
CA GLU A 72 10.47 1.08 12.14
C GLU A 72 10.18 0.22 10.92
N LEU A 73 11.20 -0.38 10.31
CA LEU A 73 11.03 -1.26 9.15
C LEU A 73 10.22 -2.52 9.50
N ARG A 74 10.44 -3.11 10.68
CA ARG A 74 9.66 -4.24 11.18
C ARG A 74 8.20 -3.84 11.35
N TYR A 75 7.94 -2.73 12.03
CA TYR A 75 6.60 -2.19 12.23
C TYR A 75 5.86 -1.96 10.92
N ILE A 76 6.51 -1.30 9.94
CA ILE A 76 5.91 -1.05 8.61
C ILE A 76 5.61 -2.37 7.90
N LYS A 77 6.52 -3.35 7.97
CA LYS A 77 6.34 -4.66 7.34
C LYS A 77 5.16 -5.42 7.95
N ASP A 78 5.05 -5.42 9.27
CA ASP A 78 3.97 -6.10 9.99
C ASP A 78 2.63 -5.43 9.69
N LYS A 79 2.57 -4.10 9.68
CA LYS A 79 1.35 -3.37 9.30
C LYS A 79 0.96 -3.62 7.84
N SER A 80 1.94 -3.66 6.93
CA SER A 80 1.68 -4.00 5.52
C SER A 80 1.14 -5.42 5.38
N LYS A 81 1.68 -6.37 6.14
CA LYS A 81 1.23 -7.76 6.16
C LYS A 81 -0.20 -7.86 6.66
N GLU A 82 -0.54 -7.19 7.77
CA GLU A 82 -1.88 -7.16 8.34
C GLU A 82 -2.92 -6.61 7.34
N ILE A 83 -2.61 -5.51 6.64
CA ILE A 83 -3.51 -4.95 5.63
C ILE A 83 -3.73 -5.95 4.47
N LYS A 84 -2.68 -6.65 4.05
CA LYS A 84 -2.77 -7.65 2.98
C LYS A 84 -3.58 -8.88 3.42
N THR A 85 -3.40 -9.36 4.64
CA THR A 85 -4.15 -10.51 5.17
C THR A 85 -5.63 -10.17 5.29
N GLN A 86 -5.98 -9.02 5.87
CA GLN A 86 -7.37 -8.54 5.95
C GLN A 86 -8.04 -8.44 4.58
N ARG A 87 -7.35 -7.90 3.57
CA ARG A 87 -7.87 -7.83 2.20
C ARG A 87 -8.09 -9.22 1.59
N LYS A 88 -7.17 -10.15 1.82
CA LYS A 88 -7.27 -11.53 1.33
C LYS A 88 -8.42 -12.27 1.99
N GLU A 89 -8.55 -12.17 3.31
CA GLU A 89 -9.64 -12.76 4.08
C GLU A 89 -11.00 -12.22 3.62
N ALA A 90 -11.15 -10.91 3.47
CA ALA A 90 -12.36 -10.30 2.93
C ALA A 90 -12.70 -10.81 1.51
N ALA A 91 -11.71 -11.00 0.64
CA ALA A 91 -11.92 -11.54 -0.70
C ALA A 91 -12.38 -13.01 -0.67
N VAL A 92 -11.76 -13.84 0.17
CA VAL A 92 -12.13 -15.25 0.38
C VAL A 92 -13.56 -15.35 0.92
N GLN A 93 -13.91 -14.55 1.93
CA GLN A 93 -15.25 -14.51 2.49
C GLN A 93 -16.31 -14.10 1.47
N ARG A 94 -16.03 -13.08 0.63
CA ARG A 94 -16.93 -12.71 -0.47
C ARG A 94 -17.08 -13.83 -1.51
N HIS A 95 -15.99 -14.54 -1.82
CA HIS A 95 -16.03 -15.65 -2.76
C HIS A 95 -16.86 -16.81 -2.21
N GLN A 96 -16.64 -17.22 -0.96
CA GLN A 96 -17.40 -18.26 -0.28
C GLN A 96 -18.90 -17.94 -0.26
N ARG A 97 -19.27 -16.71 0.11
CA ARG A 97 -20.68 -16.26 0.06
C ARG A 97 -21.27 -16.34 -1.34
N ARG A 98 -20.50 -16.01 -2.39
CA ARG A 98 -20.97 -16.11 -3.77
C ARG A 98 -21.20 -17.56 -4.18
N VAL A 99 -20.28 -18.45 -3.83
CA VAL A 99 -20.40 -19.89 -4.11
C VAL A 99 -21.62 -20.45 -3.39
N GLU A 100 -21.76 -20.21 -2.10
CA GLU A 100 -22.91 -20.67 -1.31
C GLU A 100 -24.24 -20.14 -1.87
N ASN A 101 -24.30 -18.85 -2.23
CA ASN A 101 -25.50 -18.27 -2.84
C ASN A 101 -25.81 -18.87 -4.22
N ALA A 102 -24.79 -19.19 -5.02
CA ALA A 102 -24.97 -19.84 -6.31
C ALA A 102 -25.46 -21.29 -6.14
N GLU A 103 -24.89 -22.04 -5.20
CA GLU A 103 -25.34 -23.38 -4.85
C GLU A 103 -26.78 -23.38 -4.34
N ARG A 104 -27.12 -22.44 -3.45
CA ARG A 104 -28.48 -22.26 -2.95
C ARG A 104 -29.45 -21.90 -4.07
N ARG A 105 -29.04 -21.05 -5.02
CA ARG A 105 -29.84 -20.72 -6.20
C ARG A 105 -30.10 -21.96 -7.06
N LEU A 106 -29.05 -22.72 -7.39
CA LEU A 106 -29.18 -23.96 -8.17
C LEU A 106 -30.07 -24.99 -7.46
N ALA A 107 -29.93 -25.14 -6.13
CA ALA A 107 -30.78 -26.02 -5.34
C ALA A 107 -32.24 -25.56 -5.34
N ASN A 108 -32.48 -24.25 -5.22
CA ASN A 108 -33.82 -23.67 -5.27
C ASN A 108 -34.44 -23.79 -6.66
N GLU A 109 -33.67 -23.55 -7.72
CA GLU A 109 -34.11 -23.75 -9.12
C GLU A 109 -34.55 -25.20 -9.32
N ARG A 110 -33.70 -26.17 -8.97
CA ARG A 110 -34.04 -27.61 -9.03
C ARG A 110 -35.27 -27.97 -8.17
N ARG A 111 -35.42 -27.37 -6.99
CA ARG A 111 -36.56 -27.62 -6.10
C ARG A 111 -37.85 -26.98 -6.61
N SER A 112 -37.77 -25.81 -7.23
CA SER A 112 -38.89 -25.08 -7.81
C SER A 112 -39.33 -25.64 -9.16
N GLU A 113 -38.48 -26.45 -9.80
CA GLU A 113 -38.79 -27.09 -11.06
C GLU A 113 -39.90 -28.14 -10.87
N ILE A 114 -41.12 -27.78 -11.27
CA ILE A 114 -42.27 -28.69 -11.24
C ILE A 114 -42.18 -29.60 -12.46
N VAL A 115 -41.71 -30.83 -12.24
CA VAL A 115 -41.58 -31.85 -13.28
C VAL A 115 -42.81 -32.75 -13.36
N GLN A 116 -43.23 -33.08 -14.58
CA GLN A 116 -44.25 -34.10 -14.81
C GLN A 116 -43.60 -35.46 -14.98
N VAL A 117 -43.87 -36.39 -14.07
CA VAL A 117 -43.35 -37.77 -14.17
C VAL A 117 -44.11 -38.54 -15.24
N ILE A 118 -43.45 -38.81 -16.37
CA ILE A 118 -44.02 -39.60 -17.46
C ILE A 118 -43.83 -41.09 -17.16
N LYS A 119 -44.86 -41.72 -16.60
CA LYS A 119 -44.83 -43.17 -16.27
C LYS A 119 -44.87 -44.09 -17.49
N ASN A 120 -45.48 -43.65 -18.60
CA ASN A 120 -45.63 -44.47 -19.82
C ASN A 120 -44.89 -43.84 -21.02
N PRO A 121 -43.84 -44.49 -21.56
CA PRO A 121 -43.04 -43.96 -22.66
C PRO A 121 -43.78 -43.94 -24.00
N SER A 122 -44.86 -44.72 -24.14
CA SER A 122 -45.70 -44.71 -25.35
C SER A 122 -46.39 -43.37 -25.57
N LYS A 123 -46.60 -42.56 -24.52
CA LYS A 123 -47.15 -41.20 -24.67
C LYS A 123 -46.23 -40.31 -25.49
N ILE A 124 -44.93 -40.33 -25.20
CA ILE A 124 -43.91 -39.54 -25.92
C ILE A 124 -43.87 -39.93 -27.40
N LYS A 125 -43.93 -41.24 -27.69
CA LYS A 125 -43.92 -41.75 -29.07
C LYS A 125 -45.14 -41.32 -29.90
N ARG A 126 -46.28 -41.04 -29.25
CA ARG A 126 -47.52 -40.60 -29.92
C ARG A 126 -47.61 -39.09 -30.11
N MET A 127 -46.71 -38.31 -29.51
CA MET A 127 -46.74 -36.84 -29.61
C MET A 127 -46.24 -36.34 -30.96
N LYS A 128 -46.74 -35.16 -31.36
CA LYS A 128 -46.28 -34.50 -32.59
C LYS A 128 -44.83 -34.05 -32.43
N LYS A 129 -44.03 -34.13 -33.50
CA LYS A 129 -42.61 -33.68 -33.52
C LYS A 129 -42.40 -32.28 -32.94
N LYS A 130 -43.33 -31.33 -33.13
CA LYS A 130 -43.21 -29.96 -32.58
C LYS A 130 -43.29 -29.95 -31.04
N GLN A 131 -44.20 -30.73 -30.45
CA GLN A 131 -44.34 -30.83 -29.00
C GLN A 131 -43.12 -31.55 -28.39
N MET A 132 -42.61 -32.58 -29.07
CA MET A 132 -41.39 -33.29 -28.67
C MET A 132 -40.15 -32.39 -28.55
N ARG A 133 -40.05 -31.34 -29.38
CA ARG A 133 -38.95 -30.37 -29.31
C ARG A 133 -39.08 -29.39 -28.13
N MET A 134 -40.28 -29.25 -27.56
CA MET A 134 -40.54 -28.36 -26.42
C MET A 134 -40.32 -29.04 -25.07
N ILE A 135 -40.16 -30.37 -25.03
CA ILE A 135 -39.97 -31.12 -23.79
C ILE A 135 -38.49 -31.04 -23.40
N GLU A 136 -38.21 -30.45 -22.24
CA GLU A 136 -36.92 -30.56 -21.57
C GLU A 136 -36.92 -31.79 -20.65
N LYS A 137 -35.86 -32.59 -20.70
CA LYS A 137 -35.71 -33.77 -19.85
C LYS A 137 -34.99 -33.37 -18.56
N ARG A 138 -35.53 -33.81 -17.43
CA ARG A 138 -34.94 -33.60 -16.09
C ARG A 138 -34.87 -34.93 -15.36
N ASP A 139 -33.74 -35.18 -14.72
CA ASP A 139 -33.53 -36.38 -13.92
C ASP A 139 -34.09 -36.18 -12.52
N ILE A 140 -34.95 -37.11 -12.10
CA ILE A 140 -35.55 -37.17 -10.76
C ILE A 140 -34.98 -38.33 -9.93
N SER A 141 -34.03 -39.10 -10.49
CA SER A 141 -33.45 -40.25 -9.82
C SER A 141 -32.62 -39.81 -8.62
N GLN A 142 -32.99 -40.30 -7.43
CA GLN A 142 -32.25 -40.06 -6.17
C GLN A 142 -31.01 -40.96 -6.02
N VAL A 143 -30.51 -41.54 -7.13
CA VAL A 143 -29.49 -42.59 -7.07
C VAL A 143 -28.14 -41.98 -6.71
N LYS A 144 -27.65 -42.31 -5.52
CA LYS A 144 -26.30 -41.99 -5.06
C LYS A 144 -25.34 -42.93 -5.79
N VAL A 145 -24.66 -42.44 -6.81
CA VAL A 145 -23.60 -43.20 -7.48
C VAL A 145 -22.46 -43.36 -6.46
N VAL A 146 -22.20 -44.62 -6.11
CA VAL A 146 -21.08 -45.07 -5.25
C VAL A 146 -19.78 -44.99 -6.04
#